data_AF-A0A5C7EY50-F1
#
_entry.id   AF-A0A5C7EY50-F1
#
_cell.length_a   1.000
_cell.length_b   1.000
_cell.length_c   1.000
_cell.angle_alpha   90.00
_cell.angle_beta   90.00
_cell.angle_gamma   90.00
#
_symmetry.space_group_name_H-M   'P 1'
#
loop_
_entity.id
_entity.type
_entity.pdbx_description
1 polymer ?
#
loop_
_entity_poly.entity_id
_entity_poly.type
_entity_poly.pdbx_seq_one_letter_code
_entity_poly.pdbx_strand_id
1 'polypeptide(L)'
;MKFQLQENDITILQLGATETENGGDVRNVTFEINGKSFERKILLGKKEDGGNEDDPEQFYLSNKEQIQSSLIDFLSQNHLYYNQ
;
A
#
# COMPACT_ATOMS: atom_id res chain seq x y z
N MET A 1 -4.66 2.60 -9.58
CA MET A 1 -3.35 3.24 -9.82
C MET A 1 -2.28 2.16 -9.93
N LYS A 2 -1.30 2.30 -10.84
CA LYS A 2 -0.19 1.33 -11.04
C LYS A 2 1.16 2.03 -10.80
N PHE A 3 2.09 1.36 -10.13
CA PHE A 3 3.46 1.85 -9.89
C PHE A 3 4.45 0.68 -9.85
N GLN A 4 5.75 1.01 -9.94
CA GLN A 4 6.83 0.02 -9.87
C GLN A 4 7.56 0.08 -8.54
N LEU A 5 7.89 -1.10 -8.01
CA LEU A 5 8.67 -1.25 -6.78
C LEU A 5 9.51 -2.52 -6.87
N GLN A 6 10.84 -2.41 -6.72
CA GLN A 6 11.78 -3.54 -6.81
C GLN A 6 11.51 -4.45 -8.03
N GLU A 7 11.42 -3.84 -9.21
CA GLU A 7 11.14 -4.53 -10.49
C GLU A 7 9.77 -5.21 -10.61
N ASN A 8 8.89 -5.05 -9.61
CA ASN A 8 7.54 -5.55 -9.66
C ASN A 8 6.55 -4.45 -10.04
N ASP A 9 5.63 -4.79 -10.93
CA ASP A 9 4.47 -3.98 -11.26
C ASP A 9 3.38 -4.20 -10.20
N ILE A 10 3.02 -3.15 -9.47
CA ILE A 10 2.03 -3.19 -8.39
C ILE A 10 0.86 -2.29 -8.74
N THR A 11 -0.36 -2.79 -8.57
CA THR A 11 -1.59 -2.03 -8.77
C THR A 11 -2.35 -1.91 -7.45
N ILE A 12 -2.79 -0.71 -7.09
CA ILE A 12 -3.82 -0.53 -6.06
C ILE A 12 -5.17 -0.78 -6.73
N LEU A 13 -5.84 -1.86 -6.29
CA LEU A 13 -7.16 -2.26 -6.79
C LEU A 13 -8.28 -1.59 -6.01
N GLN A 14 -8.17 -1.55 -4.68
CA GLN A 14 -9.22 -1.05 -3.81
C GLN A 14 -8.65 -0.41 -2.55
N LEU A 15 -9.28 0.69 -2.14
CA LEU A 15 -9.10 1.30 -0.84
C LEU A 15 -10.28 0.92 0.05
N GLY A 16 -10.01 0.17 1.12
CA GLY A 16 -11.00 -0.20 2.13
C GLY A 16 -11.25 0.93 3.14
N ALA A 17 -11.93 0.59 4.23
CA ALA A 17 -12.18 1.52 5.32
C ALA A 17 -10.89 1.86 6.08
N THR A 18 -10.88 3.06 6.66
CA THR A 18 -9.88 3.49 7.64
C THR A 18 -10.34 3.05 9.03
N GLU A 19 -9.44 2.42 9.77
CA GLU A 19 -9.64 1.93 11.15
C GLU A 19 -8.59 2.59 12.03
N THR A 20 -8.90 2.83 13.31
CA THR A 20 -7.89 3.29 14.27
C THR A 20 -7.37 2.09 15.06
N GLU A 21 -6.07 1.81 14.97
CA GLU A 21 -5.40 0.71 15.67
C GLU A 21 -4.18 1.23 16.45
N ASN A 22 -4.05 0.84 17.71
CA ASN A 22 -2.90 1.16 18.57
C ASN A 22 -2.50 2.65 18.61
N GLY A 23 -3.47 3.56 18.44
CA GLY A 23 -3.24 5.01 18.45
C GLY A 23 -2.77 5.61 17.11
N GLY A 24 -2.80 4.84 16.02
CA GLY A 24 -2.61 5.33 14.66
C GLY A 24 -3.77 4.93 13.75
N ASP A 25 -3.99 5.69 12.68
CA ASP A 25 -4.98 5.32 11.66
C ASP A 25 -4.35 4.36 10.67
N VAL A 26 -5.03 3.25 10.38
CA VAL A 26 -4.65 2.26 9.38
C VAL A 26 -5.74 2.16 8.33
N ARG A 27 -5.36 1.90 7.08
CA ARG A 27 -6.32 1.65 6.00
C ARG A 27 -6.07 0.29 5.37
N ASN A 28 -7.13 -0.49 5.18
CA ASN A 28 -7.06 -1.73 4.42
C ASN A 28 -6.93 -1.40 2.94
N VAL A 29 -5.90 -1.93 2.28
CA VAL A 29 -5.65 -1.67 0.85
C VAL A 29 -5.44 -2.99 0.13
N THR A 30 -6.17 -3.19 -0.95
CA THR A 30 -6.04 -4.35 -1.83
C THR A 30 -5.08 -4.00 -2.95
N PHE A 31 -3.99 -4.75 -3.04
CA PHE A 31 -2.97 -4.65 -4.07
C PHE A 31 -3.04 -5.85 -5.02
N GLU A 32 -2.52 -5.66 -6.22
CA GLU A 32 -2.23 -6.74 -7.17
C GLU A 32 -0.76 -6.72 -7.56
N ILE A 33 -0.14 -7.90 -7.58
CA ILE A 33 1.20 -8.12 -8.10
C ILE A 33 1.21 -9.39 -8.95
N ASN A 34 1.71 -9.32 -10.18
CA ASN A 34 1.79 -10.47 -11.10
C ASN A 34 0.45 -11.24 -11.24
N GLY A 35 -0.68 -10.51 -11.26
CA GLY A 35 -2.03 -11.07 -11.38
C GLY A 35 -2.57 -11.74 -10.11
N LYS A 36 -1.89 -11.61 -8.97
CA LYS A 36 -2.37 -12.07 -7.66
C LYS A 36 -2.74 -10.89 -6.79
N SER A 37 -3.98 -10.87 -6.31
CA SER A 37 -4.46 -9.87 -5.36
C SER A 37 -4.14 -10.26 -3.91
N PHE A 38 -3.78 -9.28 -3.09
CA PHE A 38 -3.54 -9.45 -1.66
C PHE A 38 -3.90 -8.17 -0.91
N GLU A 39 -4.19 -8.29 0.39
CA GLU A 39 -4.57 -7.16 1.23
C GLU A 39 -3.49 -6.83 2.25
N ARG A 40 -3.31 -5.53 2.51
CA ARG A 40 -2.39 -5.02 3.54
C ARG A 40 -3.05 -3.89 4.31
N LYS A 41 -2.80 -3.86 5.62
CA LYS A 41 -3.03 -2.69 6.46
C LYS A 41 -1.88 -1.71 6.26
N ILE A 42 -2.21 -0.51 5.79
CA ILE A 42 -1.25 0.59 5.61
C ILE A 42 -1.45 1.55 6.77
N LEU A 43 -0.42 1.72 7.59
CA LEU A 43 -0.39 2.77 8.60
C LEU A 43 -0.35 4.12 7.88
N LEU A 44 -1.32 4.98 8.18
CA LEU A 44 -1.40 6.30 7.59
C LEU A 44 -0.42 7.24 8.29
N GLY A 45 0.21 8.10 7.49
CA GLY A 45 1.04 9.18 8.02
C GLY A 45 0.21 10.21 8.80
N LYS A 46 0.88 11.16 9.45
CA LYS A 46 0.17 12.34 9.99
C LYS A 46 -0.50 13.06 8.82
N LYS A 47 -1.82 13.20 8.88
CA LYS A 47 -2.60 13.96 7.90
C LYS A 47 -2.17 15.42 7.97
N GLU A 48 -1.36 15.87 7.00
CA GLU A 48 -1.02 17.29 6.88
C GLU A 48 -2.11 18.09 6.17
N ASP A 49 -2.97 17.42 5.40
CA ASP A 49 -4.15 18.04 4.80
C ASP A 49 -5.27 17.01 4.64
N GLY A 50 -6.52 17.47 4.77
CA GLY A 50 -7.75 16.67 4.61
C GLY A 50 -8.03 16.26 3.16
N GLY A 51 -7.00 15.79 2.45
CA GLY A 51 -7.08 15.31 1.09
C GLY A 51 -8.05 14.13 0.97
N ASN A 52 -8.66 14.00 -0.21
CA ASN A 52 -9.59 12.93 -0.49
C ASN A 52 -8.85 11.59 -0.59
N GLU A 53 -8.67 10.92 0.55
CA GLU A 53 -7.98 9.63 0.68
C GLU A 53 -8.68 8.49 -0.06
N ASP A 54 -9.85 8.72 -0.66
CA ASP A 54 -10.60 7.72 -1.43
C ASP A 54 -10.15 7.60 -2.89
N ASP A 55 -9.31 8.52 -3.38
CA ASP A 55 -8.65 8.37 -4.68
C ASP A 55 -7.35 7.56 -4.55
N PRO A 56 -7.17 6.44 -5.27
CA PRO A 56 -5.98 5.60 -5.19
C PRO A 56 -4.65 6.30 -5.52
N GLU A 57 -4.67 7.30 -6.39
CA GLU A 57 -3.46 8.04 -6.76
C GLU A 57 -3.08 9.04 -5.66
N GLN A 58 -4.04 9.84 -5.18
CA GLN A 58 -3.81 10.76 -4.06
C GLN A 58 -3.43 10.00 -2.79
N PHE A 59 -4.11 8.89 -2.49
CA PHE A 59 -3.77 8.03 -1.37
C PHE A 59 -2.33 7.52 -1.45
N TYR A 60 -1.90 7.08 -2.64
CA TYR A 60 -0.53 6.64 -2.87
C TYR A 60 0.49 7.78 -2.67
N LEU A 61 0.20 8.98 -3.18
CA LEU A 61 1.10 10.11 -3.05
C LEU A 61 1.26 10.56 -1.59
N SER A 62 0.15 10.64 -0.84
CA SER A 62 0.16 11.06 0.57
C SER A 62 0.77 10.03 1.51
N ASN A 63 0.71 8.73 1.18
CA ASN A 63 1.19 7.64 2.05
C ASN A 63 2.30 6.82 1.38
N LYS A 64 3.04 7.43 0.45
CA LYS A 64 3.98 6.71 -0.43
C LYS A 64 5.00 5.90 0.36
N GLU A 65 5.62 6.50 1.36
CA GLU A 65 6.66 5.86 2.16
C GLU A 65 6.11 4.67 2.94
N GLN A 66 4.93 4.82 3.57
CA GLN A 66 4.28 3.78 4.35
C GLN A 66 3.83 2.62 3.47
N ILE A 67 3.26 2.91 2.29
CA ILE A 67 2.88 1.90 1.30
C ILE A 67 4.10 1.14 0.79
N GLN A 68 5.16 1.86 0.37
CA GLN A 68 6.36 1.22 -0.15
C GLN A 68 7.06 0.37 0.92
N SER A 69 7.19 0.87 2.16
CA SER A 69 7.75 0.08 3.27
C SER A 69 6.94 -1.20 3.49
N SER A 70 5.61 -1.09 3.57
CA SER A 70 4.71 -2.24 3.78
C SER A 70 4.82 -3.27 2.65
N LEU A 71 4.98 -2.83 1.42
CA LEU A 71 5.12 -3.71 0.26
C LEU A 71 6.52 -4.35 0.19
N ILE A 72 7.58 -3.61 0.51
CA ILE A 72 8.95 -4.17 0.60
C ILE A 72 8.98 -5.28 1.66
N ASP A 73 8.38 -5.06 2.83
CA ASP A 73 8.31 -6.08 3.88
C ASP A 73 7.57 -7.33 3.39
N PHE A 74 6.46 -7.15 2.68
CA PHE A 74 5.69 -8.25 2.10
C PHE A 74 6.50 -9.02 1.04
N LEU A 75 7.14 -8.33 0.11
CA LEU A 75 7.98 -8.93 -0.93
C LEU A 75 9.14 -9.72 -0.31
N SER A 76 9.70 -9.19 0.77
CA SER A 76 10.81 -9.81 1.50
C SER A 76 10.40 -11.11 2.17
N GLN A 77 9.25 -11.12 2.85
CA GLN A 77 8.73 -12.29 3.56
C GLN A 77 8.24 -13.39 2.62
N ASN A 78 7.68 -13.02 1.46
CA ASN A 78 7.13 -13.97 0.51
C ASN A 78 8.17 -14.51 -0.49
N HIS A 79 9.47 -14.20 -0.29
CA HIS A 79 10.55 -14.57 -1.20
C HIS A 79 10.19 -14.29 -2.67
N LEU A 80 9.47 -13.19 -2.93
CA LEU A 80 9.22 -12.75 -4.30
C LEU A 80 10.48 -12.11 -4.91
N TYR A 81 11.58 -12.08 -4.15
CA TYR A 81 12.92 -11.99 -4.67
C TYR A 81 13.17 -13.12 -5.65
N TYR A 82 13.18 -12.74 -6.94
CA TYR A 82 14.00 -13.33 -7.98
C TYR A 82 14.71 -14.64 -7.60
N ASN A 83 14.12 -15.77 -7.99
CA ASN A 83 14.92 -16.89 -8.42
C ASN A 83 15.68 -16.42 -9.67
N GLN A 84 16.90 -15.93 -9.48
CA GLN A 84 17.92 -15.85 -10.52
C GLN A 84 19.01 -16.88 -10.19
#